data_AF-A0AAU3FY58-F1
#
_entry.id   AF-A0AAU3FY58-F1
#
_cell.length_a   1.000
_cell.length_b   1.000
_cell.length_c   1.000
_cell.angle_alpha   90.00
_cell.angle_beta   90.00
_cell.angle_gamma   90.00
#
_symmetry.space_group_name_H-M   'P 1'
#
loop_
_entity.id
_entity.type
_entity.pdbx_description
1 polymer ?
#
loop_
_entity_poly.entity_id
_entity_poly.type
_entity_poly.pdbx_seq_one_letter_code
_entity_poly.pdbx_strand_id
1 'polypeptide(L)'
;MDPALVTLAGAAGTALVQAMTRDSWEAVKARFSTIFSRHAEVDPAELERELEASEQRLRSPSGPLEPAVEDERRRWATLLAAFLAQHAEAAPELQDFVHDVRQLAARDSFNVVQQITAGRDSYTAGRDQHLFPGVDDDDER
;
A
#
# COMPACT_ATOMS: atom_id res chain seq x y z
N MET A 1 -6.18 26.19 13.73
CA MET A 1 -5.67 24.82 13.51
C MET A 1 -4.45 24.92 12.62
N ASP A 2 -3.38 24.19 12.94
CA ASP A 2 -2.13 24.24 12.19
C ASP A 2 -2.30 23.60 10.79
N PRO A 3 -1.79 24.22 9.71
CA PRO A 3 -1.97 23.73 8.35
C PRO A 3 -1.25 22.38 8.09
N ALA A 4 -0.17 22.08 8.84
CA ALA A 4 0.49 20.79 8.75
C ALA A 4 -0.39 19.66 9.33
N LEU A 5 -1.14 19.94 10.40
CA LEU A 5 -2.10 18.98 10.98
C LEU A 5 -3.27 18.70 10.03
N VAL A 6 -3.78 19.72 9.34
CA VAL A 6 -4.83 19.52 8.30
C VAL A 6 -4.30 18.64 7.17
N THR A 7 -3.07 18.90 6.73
CA THR A 7 -2.40 18.12 5.68
C THR A 7 -2.20 16.67 6.11
N LEU A 8 -1.76 16.45 7.36
CA LEU A 8 -1.59 15.12 7.93
C LEU A 8 -2.93 14.37 8.03
N ALA A 9 -3.99 15.02 8.49
CA ALA A 9 -5.33 14.43 8.55
C ALA A 9 -5.83 13.98 7.16
N GLY A 10 -5.61 14.80 6.13
CA GLY A 10 -5.91 14.43 4.74
C GLY A 10 -5.10 13.23 4.26
N ALA A 11 -3.80 13.19 4.56
CA ALA A 11 -2.93 12.07 4.22
C ALA A 11 -3.32 10.78 4.94
N ALA A 12 -3.69 10.87 6.22
CA ALA A 12 -4.15 9.77 7.05
C ALA A 12 -5.49 9.21 6.61
N GLY A 13 -6.48 10.06 6.31
CA GLY A 13 -7.76 9.62 5.73
C GLY A 13 -7.57 8.91 4.39
N THR A 14 -6.66 9.40 3.55
CA THR A 14 -6.31 8.76 2.28
C THR A 14 -5.65 7.38 2.48
N ALA A 15 -4.68 7.29 3.39
CA ALA A 15 -4.01 6.03 3.70
C ALA A 15 -4.97 5.00 4.28
N LEU A 16 -5.85 5.42 5.20
CA LEU A 16 -6.83 4.56 5.85
C LEU A 16 -7.80 3.94 4.83
N VAL A 17 -8.42 4.76 3.97
CA VAL A 17 -9.35 4.27 2.95
C VAL A 17 -8.68 3.36 1.93
N GLN A 18 -7.42 3.64 1.56
CA GLN A 18 -6.65 2.73 0.69
C GLN A 18 -6.30 1.39 1.37
N ALA A 19 -6.18 1.36 2.70
CA ALA A 19 -5.96 0.12 3.43
C ALA A 19 -7.24 -0.69 3.61
N MET A 20 -8.41 -0.05 3.70
CA MET A 20 -9.73 -0.70 3.81
C MET A 20 -10.05 -1.61 2.62
N THR A 21 -9.48 -1.32 1.45
CA THR A 21 -9.69 -2.13 0.23
C THR A 21 -8.68 -3.27 0.06
N ARG A 22 -7.80 -3.48 1.05
CA ARG A 22 -6.69 -4.46 0.98
C ARG A 22 -6.81 -5.53 2.06
N ASP A 23 -6.16 -6.67 1.84
CA ASP A 23 -6.09 -7.76 2.82
C ASP A 23 -5.34 -7.38 4.10
N SER A 24 -4.48 -6.34 4.05
CA SER A 24 -3.77 -5.81 5.23
C SER A 24 -4.66 -4.98 6.18
N TRP A 25 -5.95 -4.81 5.88
CA TRP A 25 -6.88 -3.96 6.62
C TRP A 25 -6.93 -4.24 8.12
N GLU A 26 -7.02 -5.52 8.52
CA GLU A 26 -7.17 -5.90 9.93
C GLU A 26 -5.99 -5.42 10.80
N ALA A 27 -4.76 -5.48 10.26
CA ALA A 27 -3.57 -4.99 10.94
C ALA A 27 -3.57 -3.45 11.07
N VAL A 28 -4.08 -2.75 10.05
CA VAL A 28 -4.20 -1.29 10.03
C VAL A 28 -5.27 -0.83 11.03
N LYS A 29 -6.44 -1.50 11.06
CA LYS A 29 -7.54 -1.25 12.01
C LYS A 29 -7.08 -1.35 13.46
N ALA A 30 -6.42 -2.45 13.83
CA ALA A 30 -5.93 -2.67 15.19
C ALA A 30 -4.95 -1.59 15.65
N ARG A 31 -4.04 -1.18 14.77
CA ARG A 31 -3.08 -0.09 15.06
C ARG A 31 -3.76 1.25 15.21
N PHE A 32 -4.72 1.57 14.33
CA PHE A 32 -5.46 2.82 14.41
C PHE A 32 -6.28 2.91 15.70
N SER A 33 -6.98 1.84 16.09
CA SER A 33 -7.68 1.74 17.38
C SER A 33 -6.74 2.00 18.57
N THR A 34 -5.54 1.40 18.54
CA THR A 34 -4.52 1.61 19.59
C THR A 34 -4.09 3.08 19.74
N ILE A 35 -3.92 3.80 18.63
CA ILE A 35 -3.55 5.24 18.66
C ILE A 35 -4.70 6.04 19.30
N PHE A 36 -5.93 5.79 18.89
CA PHE A 36 -7.09 6.50 19.42
C PHE A 36 -7.33 6.23 20.90
N SER A 37 -7.27 4.96 21.35
CA SER A 37 -7.41 4.62 22.77
C SER A 37 -6.33 5.21 23.68
N ARG A 38 -5.16 5.55 23.12
CA ARG A 38 -4.06 6.17 23.88
C ARG A 38 -4.29 7.66 24.11
N HIS A 39 -4.91 8.34 23.16
CA HIS A 39 -4.99 9.81 23.12
C HIS A 39 -6.38 10.35 23.40
N ALA A 40 -7.43 9.60 23.08
CA ALA A 40 -8.82 9.99 23.30
C ALA A 40 -9.56 8.96 24.15
N GLU A 41 -10.47 9.44 24.99
CA GLU A 41 -11.51 8.63 25.64
C GLU A 41 -12.62 8.25 24.65
N VAL A 42 -12.24 7.79 23.46
CA VAL A 42 -13.17 7.22 22.48
C VAL A 42 -13.28 5.73 22.77
N ASP A 43 -14.52 5.24 22.83
CA ASP A 43 -14.77 3.82 22.98
C ASP A 43 -14.18 3.06 21.76
N PRO A 44 -13.21 2.16 21.98
CA PRO A 44 -12.55 1.47 20.87
C PRO A 44 -13.51 0.62 20.06
N ALA A 45 -14.56 0.06 20.67
CA ALA A 45 -15.54 -0.74 19.96
C ALA A 45 -16.41 0.13 19.05
N GLU A 46 -16.78 1.35 19.47
CA GLU A 46 -17.50 2.29 18.60
C GLU A 46 -16.64 2.71 17.40
N LEU A 47 -15.36 3.01 17.63
CA LEU A 47 -14.43 3.36 16.55
C LEU A 47 -14.25 2.20 15.56
N GLU A 48 -14.07 0.98 16.07
CA GLU A 48 -13.92 -0.22 15.24
C GLU A 48 -15.20 -0.51 14.43
N ARG A 49 -16.38 -0.30 15.01
CA ARG A 49 -17.65 -0.45 14.28
C ARG A 49 -17.79 0.56 13.15
N GLU A 50 -17.42 1.81 13.37
CA GLU A 50 -17.44 2.82 12.30
C GLU A 50 -16.44 2.48 11.18
N LEU A 51 -15.25 2.00 11.54
CA LEU A 51 -14.24 1.55 10.58
C LEU A 51 -14.72 0.34 9.76
N GLU A 52 -15.35 -0.64 10.40
CA GLU A 52 -15.91 -1.82 9.74
C GLU A 52 -17.11 -1.46 8.84
N ALA A 53 -17.98 -0.55 9.28
CA ALA A 53 -19.06 -0.04 8.45
C ALA A 53 -18.54 0.69 7.20
N SER A 54 -17.47 1.47 7.33
CA SER A 54 -16.81 2.13 6.20
C SER A 54 -16.15 1.13 5.26
N GLU A 55 -15.46 0.11 5.77
CA GLU A 55 -14.91 -0.96 4.94
C GLU A 55 -16.00 -1.71 4.16
N GLN A 56 -17.12 -2.03 4.80
CA GLN A 56 -18.21 -2.76 4.17
C GLN A 56 -18.89 -1.92 3.07
N ARG A 57 -19.02 -0.60 3.28
CA ARG A 57 -19.46 0.35 2.24
C ARG A 57 -18.53 0.35 1.02
N LEU A 58 -17.23 0.18 1.21
CA LEU A 58 -16.23 0.16 0.14
C LEU A 58 -16.13 -1.21 -0.55
N ARG A 59 -16.33 -2.32 0.17
CA ARG A 59 -16.35 -3.68 -0.40
C ARG A 59 -17.60 -3.98 -1.22
N SER A 60 -18.74 -3.40 -0.85
CA SER A 60 -20.01 -3.59 -1.56
C SER A 60 -20.68 -2.24 -1.79
N PRO A 61 -20.11 -1.40 -2.67
CA PRO A 61 -20.68 -0.08 -2.93
C PRO A 61 -22.02 -0.23 -3.66
N SER A 62 -23.04 0.47 -3.19
CA SER A 62 -24.35 0.54 -3.87
C SER A 62 -24.31 1.28 -5.21
N GLY A 63 -23.15 1.82 -5.60
CA GLY A 63 -22.94 2.65 -6.79
C GLY A 63 -21.47 2.64 -7.23
N PRO A 64 -21.02 3.61 -8.04
CA PRO A 64 -19.63 3.68 -8.49
C PRO A 64 -18.66 3.80 -7.30
N LEU A 65 -17.58 3.01 -7.34
CA LEU A 65 -16.60 2.90 -6.26
C LEU A 65 -15.80 4.20 -6.04
N GLU A 66 -15.40 4.88 -7.12
CA GLU A 66 -14.59 6.11 -7.03
C GLU A 66 -15.23 7.22 -6.15
N PRO A 67 -16.50 7.61 -6.35
CA PRO A 67 -17.12 8.61 -5.48
C PRO A 67 -17.32 8.12 -4.05
N ALA A 68 -17.58 6.83 -3.84
CA ALA A 68 -17.69 6.27 -2.49
C ALA A 68 -16.35 6.36 -1.73
N VAL A 69 -15.24 6.05 -2.42
CA VAL A 69 -13.88 6.20 -1.89
C VAL A 69 -13.57 7.66 -1.54
N GLU A 70 -13.90 8.60 -2.42
CA GLU A 70 -13.60 10.02 -2.19
C GLU A 70 -14.44 10.61 -1.04
N ASP A 71 -15.71 10.22 -0.91
CA ASP A 71 -16.56 10.63 0.21
C ASP A 71 -16.05 10.08 1.54
N GLU A 72 -15.69 8.80 1.59
CA GLU A 72 -15.14 8.17 2.79
C GLU A 72 -13.79 8.82 3.18
N ARG A 73 -12.95 9.14 2.18
CA ARG A 73 -11.67 9.85 2.38
C ARG A 73 -11.88 11.22 3.02
N ARG A 74 -12.83 12.01 2.51
CA ARG A 74 -13.16 13.34 3.05
C ARG A 74 -13.75 13.26 4.45
N ARG A 75 -14.60 12.27 4.71
CA ARG A 75 -15.18 12.00 6.02
C ARG A 75 -14.08 11.73 7.05
N TRP A 76 -13.21 10.76 6.80
CA TRP A 76 -12.12 10.43 7.72
C TRP A 76 -11.11 11.56 7.88
N ALA A 77 -10.77 12.27 6.80
CA ALA A 77 -9.89 13.44 6.90
C ALA A 77 -10.48 14.52 7.82
N THR A 78 -11.80 14.75 7.78
CA THR A 78 -12.48 15.72 8.65
C THR A 78 -12.47 15.26 10.11
N LEU A 79 -12.75 13.98 10.37
CA LEU A 79 -12.70 13.41 11.72
C LEU A 79 -11.29 13.48 12.31
N LEU A 80 -10.28 13.12 11.51
CA LEU A 80 -8.86 13.17 11.91
C LEU A 80 -8.38 14.60 12.15
N ALA A 81 -8.86 15.56 11.36
CA ALA A 81 -8.58 16.97 11.57
C ALA A 81 -9.15 17.45 12.92
N ALA A 82 -10.39 17.08 13.24
CA ALA A 82 -11.01 17.41 14.53
C ALA A 82 -10.32 16.70 15.72
N PHE A 83 -9.86 15.46 15.51
CA PHE A 83 -9.06 14.73 16.49
C PHE A 83 -7.71 15.41 16.75
N LEU A 84 -6.93 15.72 15.71
CA LEU A 84 -5.64 16.41 15.85
C LEU A 84 -5.76 17.83 16.38
N ALA A 85 -6.90 18.49 16.20
CA ALA A 85 -7.16 19.80 16.80
C ALA A 85 -7.29 19.73 18.33
N GLN A 86 -7.72 18.58 18.87
CA GLN A 86 -7.85 18.33 20.31
C GLN A 86 -6.62 17.61 20.88
N HIS A 87 -6.00 16.73 20.10
CA HIS A 87 -4.89 15.86 20.48
C HIS A 87 -3.71 16.02 19.53
N ALA A 88 -3.09 17.22 19.54
CA ALA A 88 -1.95 17.51 18.68
C ALA A 88 -0.74 16.61 18.98
N GLU A 89 -0.66 16.04 20.19
CA GLU A 89 0.37 15.08 20.60
C GLU A 89 0.32 13.74 19.85
N ALA A 90 -0.82 13.40 19.24
CA ALA A 90 -0.99 12.20 18.43
C ALA A 90 -0.43 12.35 17.00
N ALA A 91 -0.07 13.57 16.58
CA ALA A 91 0.46 13.85 15.25
C ALA A 91 1.66 12.98 14.83
N PRO A 92 2.73 12.79 15.64
CA PRO A 92 3.84 11.92 15.27
C PRO A 92 3.42 10.46 15.07
N GLU A 93 2.54 9.93 15.93
CA GLU A 93 2.04 8.55 15.82
C GLU A 93 1.17 8.36 14.57
N LEU A 94 0.35 9.37 14.23
CA LEU A 94 -0.46 9.34 13.01
C LEU A 94 0.39 9.49 11.75
N GLN A 95 1.48 10.26 11.80
CA GLN A 95 2.45 10.36 10.70
C GLN A 95 3.19 9.04 10.45
N ASP A 96 3.60 8.37 11.53
CA ASP A 96 4.22 7.04 11.48
C ASP A 96 3.23 5.99 10.93
N PHE A 97 1.97 6.05 11.36
CA PHE A 97 0.89 5.24 10.79
C PHE A 97 0.74 5.44 9.27
N VAL A 98 0.71 6.69 8.78
CA VAL A 98 0.63 6.98 7.34
C VAL A 98 1.82 6.39 6.59
N HIS A 99 3.01 6.51 7.15
CA HIS A 99 4.21 5.97 6.55
C HIS A 99 4.15 4.43 6.46
N ASP A 100 3.73 3.75 7.51
CA ASP A 100 3.63 2.29 7.51
C ASP A 100 2.54 1.76 6.59
N VAL A 101 1.38 2.41 6.54
CA VAL A 101 0.33 2.03 5.57
C VAL A 101 0.85 2.18 4.13
N ARG A 102 1.62 3.24 3.83
CA ARG A 102 2.26 3.40 2.52
C ARG A 102 3.29 2.30 2.24
N GLN A 103 4.05 1.87 3.24
CA GLN A 103 4.99 0.76 3.07
C GLN A 103 4.26 -0.57 2.83
N LEU A 104 3.20 -0.84 3.58
CA LEU A 104 2.35 -2.01 3.37
C LEU A 104 1.72 -1.99 1.98
N ALA A 105 1.23 -0.82 1.56
CA ALA A 105 0.66 -0.63 0.23
C ALA A 105 1.69 -0.88 -0.89
N ALA A 106 2.94 -0.48 -0.68
CA ALA A 106 4.03 -0.78 -1.60
C ALA A 106 4.32 -2.29 -1.65
N ARG A 107 4.38 -2.97 -0.50
CA ARG A 107 4.63 -4.43 -0.39
C ARG A 107 3.56 -5.26 -1.10
N ASP A 108 2.31 -4.88 -0.95
CA ASP A 108 1.15 -5.52 -1.56
C ASP A 108 1.15 -5.37 -3.09
N SER A 109 1.63 -4.23 -3.59
CA SER A 109 1.80 -3.98 -5.04
C SER A 109 2.85 -4.90 -5.69
N PHE A 110 3.81 -5.45 -4.94
CA PHE A 110 4.81 -6.39 -5.49
C PHE A 110 4.27 -7.81 -5.70
N ASN A 111 3.07 -8.12 -5.19
CA ASN A 111 2.44 -9.43 -5.41
C ASN A 111 1.65 -9.49 -6.73
N VAL A 112 1.53 -8.37 -7.45
CA VAL A 112 1.11 -8.33 -8.85
C VAL A 112 2.30 -8.75 -9.72
N VAL A 113 2.40 -10.06 -9.99
CA VAL A 113 3.09 -10.63 -11.15
C VAL A 113 4.46 -10.00 -11.42
N GLN A 114 5.45 -10.29 -10.57
CA GLN A 114 6.84 -10.36 -11.03
C GLN A 114 7.03 -11.63 -11.88
N GLN A 115 6.32 -11.68 -13.01
CA GLN A 115 6.74 -12.47 -14.16
C GLN A 115 7.87 -11.68 -14.82
N ILE A 116 8.99 -11.58 -14.12
CA ILE A 116 10.26 -11.22 -14.73
C ILE A 116 10.61 -12.44 -15.57
N THR A 117 10.11 -12.47 -16.80
CA THR A 117 10.85 -12.99 -17.93
C THR A 117 12.11 -12.12 -18.03
N ALA A 118 13.05 -12.33 -17.10
CA ALA A 118 14.44 -12.11 -17.39
C ALA A 118 14.72 -13.14 -18.47
N GLY A 119 14.56 -12.71 -19.72
CA GLY A 119 15.33 -13.24 -20.82
C GLY A 119 16.76 -13.20 -20.34
N ARG A 120 17.19 -14.34 -19.78
CA ARG A 120 18.55 -14.58 -19.38
C ARG A 120 19.34 -14.46 -20.66
N ASP A 121 19.95 -13.28 -20.80
CA ASP A 121 21.08 -13.00 -21.64
C ASP A 121 21.96 -14.26 -21.65
N SER A 122 21.81 -15.05 -22.70
CA SER A 122 22.61 -16.24 -22.93
C SER A 122 23.89 -15.78 -23.60
N TYR A 123 24.67 -15.00 -22.84
CA TYR A 123 26.07 -14.75 -23.12
C TYR A 123 26.90 -15.59 -22.14
N THR A 124 27.00 -16.88 -22.43
CA THR A 124 28.18 -17.67 -22.03
C THR A 124 29.06 -17.79 -23.26
N ALA A 125 29.84 -16.73 -23.50
CA ALA A 125 31.06 -16.87 -24.26
C ALA A 125 32.03 -17.70 -23.41
N GLY A 126 32.49 -18.83 -23.93
CA GLY A 126 33.45 -19.64 -23.20
C GLY A 126 33.72 -21.00 -23.82
N ARG A 127 34.65 -20.98 -24.77
CA ARG A 127 35.81 -21.87 -24.74
C ARG A 127 35.67 -23.22 -25.46
N ASP A 128 36.09 -23.17 -26.72
CA ASP A 128 37.10 -24.09 -27.26
C ASP A 128 36.70 -25.57 -27.39
N GLN A 129 36.18 -25.93 -28.56
CA GLN A 129 36.48 -27.24 -29.15
C GLN A 129 36.99 -27.02 -30.57
N HIS A 130 38.32 -27.13 -30.69
CA HIS A 130 39.10 -27.15 -31.91
C HIS A 130 38.40 -27.89 -33.07
N LEU A 131 38.22 -27.20 -34.20
CA LEU A 131 38.10 -27.84 -35.50
C LEU A 131 39.01 -27.12 -36.50
N PHE A 132 40.27 -27.54 -36.58
CA PHE A 132 41.21 -27.20 -37.63
C PHE A 132 42.03 -28.46 -37.94
N PRO A 133 42.73 -28.57 -39.07
CA PRO A 133 42.40 -28.15 -40.45
C PRO A 133 42.88 -29.17 -41.53
N GLY A 134 42.47 -28.97 -42.79
CA GLY A 134 43.09 -29.55 -44.02
C GLY A 134 42.76 -31.03 -44.26
N VAL A 135 42.70 -31.54 -45.48
CA VAL A 135 43.44 -31.20 -46.70
C VAL A 135 42.64 -31.74 -47.90
N ASP A 136 42.80 -31.11 -49.07
CA ASP A 136 42.46 -31.63 -50.40
C ASP A 136 42.66 -33.15 -50.55
N ASP A 137 41.74 -33.83 -51.23
CA ASP A 137 42.17 -34.81 -52.24
C ASP A 137 41.11 -34.90 -53.35
N ASP A 138 41.59 -34.48 -54.51
CA ASP A 138 41.22 -34.86 -55.88
C ASP A 138 40.84 -36.35 -56.00
N ASP A 139 39.75 -36.70 -56.69
CA ASP A 139 39.79 -37.86 -57.60
C ASP A 139 38.70 -37.74 -58.67
N GLU A 140 39.21 -37.46 -59.86
CA GLU A 140 38.59 -37.46 -61.16
C GLU A 140 38.15 -38.88 -61.56
N ARG A 141 36.91 -39.07 -62.03
CA ARG A 141 36.61 -40.02 -63.12
C ARG A 141 35.26 -39.82 -63.79
#